data_AF-A0A7Y5GYY3-F1
#
_entry.id   AF-A0A7Y5GYY3-F1
#
_cell.length_a   1.000
_cell.length_b   1.000
_cell.length_c   1.000
_cell.angle_alpha   90.00
_cell.angle_beta   90.00
_cell.angle_gamma   90.00
#
_symmetry.space_group_name_H-M   'P 1'
#
loop_
_entity.id
_entity.type
_entity.pdbx_description
1 polymer ?
#
loop_
_entity_poly.entity_id
_entity_poly.type
_entity_poly.pdbx_seq_one_letter_code
_entity_poly.pdbx_strand_id
1 'polypeptide(L)'
;MDAECDEPRLTMVDLVDRIHMVTDRLRWEKRIQIRSQMAALTDPNTEIWEQVTSHLRNEVAQWPDDDLLTQLMVQWDQLPPAPVQTAVPQELRERPEDVEDYFRVRIPSLEEPEDGYLMVQDIVAKTDVLGDDRVANLAIVVREWCAKLGGNPEHRVFRNLGIARPARRNEAIGRAPRDKEGRLPRLTHQPFQTLGGLAVSADSGEGISEVGQLVTEIRQAQDHFGAWGKDRQREQLCVWGGRLRKQKDNNLITAVDQKAVFNRLMELSKAFRPGHVEAFSIKFAPERGWDDYIAFHERRLEQLVDEHLRTMERLAEGDDLAGALGHLERLLRLPRERRQGNWEQQVLAQVEQVLVFTDDLEKLRPLGEPLQKALRTLKEGRPLLRRLRDILPEPEIFTAIIPTDDKEEEDTDDELIHRDPKWELQRQKVVNHTRDKTAILLGGDPRPEARDRLCDELQLADLDWIEVKSAGGTQLDSLKQKIRRRNIQLVICLARFSQHAFDYKLKDACKEAHVPYVIVEHGYGISRIVTTLAEFFDGWDGEE
;
A
#
# COMPACT_ATOMS: atom_id res chain seq x y z
N MET A 1 65.47 -11.35 4.05
CA MET A 1 64.27 -11.15 4.88
C MET A 1 63.45 -10.13 4.12
N ASP A 2 62.70 -10.59 3.13
CA ASP A 2 61.68 -9.81 2.44
C ASP A 2 60.38 -10.57 2.66
N ALA A 3 59.50 -10.01 3.47
CA ALA A 3 58.16 -10.53 3.69
C ALA A 3 57.28 -9.97 2.58
N GLU A 4 56.88 -10.82 1.63
CA GLU A 4 55.80 -10.53 0.70
C GLU A 4 54.51 -10.30 1.50
N CYS A 5 54.00 -9.07 1.48
CA CYS A 5 52.66 -8.76 1.95
C CYS A 5 51.67 -9.29 0.91
N ASP A 6 51.03 -10.43 1.19
CA ASP A 6 49.85 -10.89 0.46
C ASP A 6 48.68 -9.94 0.75
N GLU A 7 48.34 -9.07 -0.22
CA GLU A 7 47.06 -8.36 -0.19
C GLU A 7 45.91 -9.34 -0.47
N PRO A 8 44.79 -9.27 0.26
CA PRO A 8 43.65 -10.16 0.05
C PRO A 8 43.06 -9.93 -1.34
N ARG A 9 42.97 -11.00 -2.15
CA ARG A 9 42.28 -10.99 -3.45
C ARG A 9 40.79 -10.72 -3.22
N LEU A 10 40.30 -9.60 -3.77
CA LEU A 10 38.88 -9.26 -3.79
C LEU A 10 38.09 -10.32 -4.57
N THR A 11 36.97 -10.75 -4.01
CA THR A 11 36.01 -11.61 -4.73
C THR A 11 35.07 -10.76 -5.59
N MET A 12 34.38 -11.37 -6.56
CA MET A 12 33.36 -10.68 -7.37
C MET A 12 32.24 -10.09 -6.49
N VAL A 13 31.90 -10.76 -5.38
CA VAL A 13 30.90 -10.29 -4.40
C VAL A 13 31.39 -9.02 -3.71
N ASP A 14 32.65 -8.98 -3.26
CA ASP A 14 33.23 -7.79 -2.62
C ASP A 14 33.24 -6.58 -3.57
N LEU A 15 33.45 -6.82 -4.87
CA LEU A 15 33.47 -5.78 -5.89
C LEU A 15 32.06 -5.25 -6.19
N VAL A 16 31.07 -6.13 -6.27
CA VAL A 16 29.65 -5.76 -6.42
C VAL A 16 29.15 -4.97 -5.21
N ASP A 17 29.51 -5.36 -3.99
CA ASP A 17 29.14 -4.64 -2.77
C ASP A 17 29.79 -3.25 -2.70
N ARG A 18 31.05 -3.11 -3.13
CA ARG A 18 31.73 -1.82 -3.23
C ARG A 18 31.10 -0.90 -4.28
N ILE A 19 30.69 -1.45 -5.43
CA ILE A 19 29.95 -0.71 -6.46
C ILE A 19 28.58 -0.28 -5.93
N HIS A 20 27.87 -1.14 -5.21
CA HIS A 20 26.62 -0.79 -4.53
C HIS A 20 26.79 0.38 -3.56
N MET A 21 27.85 0.37 -2.75
CA MET A 21 28.16 1.44 -1.80
C MET A 21 28.43 2.80 -2.50
N VAL A 22 29.07 2.78 -3.67
CA VAL A 22 29.32 4.00 -4.47
C VAL A 22 28.05 4.48 -5.17
N THR A 23 27.23 3.57 -5.69
CA THR A 23 25.95 3.92 -6.34
C THR A 23 24.91 4.50 -5.38
N ASP A 24 25.00 4.22 -4.08
CA ASP A 24 24.19 4.88 -3.05
C ASP A 24 24.54 6.38 -2.87
N ARG A 25 25.56 6.92 -3.56
CA ARG A 25 25.78 8.38 -3.65
C ARG A 25 25.16 9.03 -4.90
N LEU A 26 24.59 8.25 -5.81
CA LEU A 26 24.00 8.76 -7.07
C LEU A 26 22.53 9.22 -6.88
N ARG A 27 22.08 10.10 -7.77
CA ARG A 27 20.67 10.57 -7.85
C ARG A 27 19.71 9.39 -8.00
N TRP A 28 18.53 9.49 -7.39
CA TRP A 28 17.54 8.41 -7.23
C TRP A 28 17.14 7.70 -8.55
N GLU A 29 16.93 8.45 -9.64
CA GLU A 29 16.60 7.88 -10.96
C GLU A 29 17.71 6.96 -11.50
N LYS A 30 18.98 7.35 -11.28
CA LYS A 30 20.14 6.55 -11.68
C LYS A 30 20.34 5.32 -10.81
N ARG A 31 19.92 5.36 -9.53
CA ARG A 31 19.92 4.19 -8.64
C ARG A 31 18.98 3.10 -9.13
N ILE A 32 17.81 3.47 -9.65
CA ILE A 32 16.81 2.51 -10.15
C ILE A 32 17.34 1.83 -11.42
N GLN A 33 17.94 2.60 -12.34
CA GLN A 33 18.48 2.07 -13.59
C GLN A 33 19.67 1.13 -13.38
N ILE A 34 20.63 1.48 -12.50
CA ILE A 34 21.78 0.60 -12.23
C ILE A 34 21.34 -0.66 -11.47
N ARG A 35 20.41 -0.55 -10.50
CA ARG A 35 19.88 -1.72 -9.78
C ARG A 35 19.10 -2.67 -10.69
N SER A 36 18.35 -2.15 -11.68
CA SER A 36 17.65 -3.01 -12.64
C SER A 36 18.62 -3.73 -13.59
N GLN A 37 19.71 -3.08 -13.99
CA GLN A 37 20.76 -3.68 -14.81
C GLN A 37 21.60 -4.71 -14.04
N MET A 38 21.88 -4.48 -12.76
CA MET A 38 22.57 -5.46 -11.91
C MET A 38 21.70 -6.66 -11.57
N ALA A 39 20.38 -6.50 -11.46
CA ALA A 39 19.45 -7.61 -11.32
C ALA A 39 19.42 -8.55 -12.54
N ALA A 40 19.87 -8.08 -13.71
CA ALA A 40 19.99 -8.90 -14.92
C ALA A 40 21.29 -9.75 -14.95
N LEU A 41 22.23 -9.54 -14.03
CA LEU A 41 23.52 -10.25 -13.98
C LEU A 41 23.46 -11.61 -13.24
N THR A 42 22.28 -12.08 -12.82
CA THR A 42 22.08 -13.41 -12.24
C THR A 42 21.89 -14.53 -13.27
N ASP A 43 21.82 -14.20 -14.57
CA ASP A 43 21.78 -15.16 -15.68
C ASP A 43 23.17 -15.27 -16.36
N PRO A 44 23.87 -16.42 -16.29
CA PRO A 44 25.25 -16.58 -16.78
C PRO A 44 25.34 -16.76 -18.31
N ASN A 45 24.45 -16.12 -19.07
CA ASN A 45 24.51 -16.13 -20.52
C ASN A 45 25.56 -15.12 -21.01
N THR A 46 26.63 -15.63 -21.63
CA THR A 46 27.85 -14.86 -21.99
C THR A 46 27.61 -13.62 -22.84
N GLU A 47 26.56 -13.60 -23.67
CA GLU A 47 26.25 -12.48 -24.56
C GLU A 47 25.61 -11.28 -23.84
N ILE A 48 24.74 -11.54 -22.85
CA ILE A 48 24.16 -10.49 -22.00
C ILE A 48 25.24 -9.88 -21.11
N TRP A 49 26.17 -10.71 -20.64
CA TRP A 49 27.28 -10.29 -19.80
C TRP A 49 28.23 -9.31 -20.53
N GLU A 50 28.60 -9.59 -21.78
CA GLU A 50 29.42 -8.68 -22.59
C GLU A 50 28.71 -7.37 -22.93
N GLN A 51 27.39 -7.41 -23.18
CA GLN A 51 26.60 -6.22 -23.46
C GLN A 51 26.48 -5.30 -22.24
N VAL A 52 26.16 -5.85 -21.07
CA VAL A 52 26.04 -5.09 -19.82
C VAL A 52 27.41 -4.52 -19.41
N THR A 53 28.47 -5.31 -19.50
CA THR A 53 29.83 -4.87 -19.16
C THR A 53 30.30 -3.76 -20.12
N SER A 54 30.03 -3.89 -21.42
CA SER A 54 30.37 -2.85 -22.40
C SER A 54 29.57 -1.55 -22.18
N HIS A 55 28.30 -1.65 -21.81
CA HIS A 55 27.47 -0.49 -21.51
C HIS A 55 27.94 0.25 -20.25
N LEU A 56 28.25 -0.49 -19.17
CA LEU A 56 28.80 0.08 -17.95
C LEU A 56 30.15 0.76 -18.18
N ARG A 57 31.05 0.17 -18.98
CA ARG A 57 32.31 0.82 -19.39
C ARG A 57 32.07 2.16 -20.08
N ASN A 58 31.10 2.22 -21.00
CA ASN A 58 30.81 3.44 -21.76
C ASN A 58 30.17 4.55 -20.90
N GLU A 59 29.39 4.20 -19.89
CA GLU A 59 28.83 5.17 -18.93
C GLU A 59 29.89 5.68 -17.95
N VAL A 60 30.75 4.80 -17.42
CA VAL A 60 31.84 5.18 -16.50
C VAL A 60 32.90 6.02 -17.20
N ALA A 61 33.23 5.73 -18.47
CA ALA A 61 34.18 6.50 -19.25
C ALA A 61 33.77 7.98 -19.46
N GLN A 62 32.50 8.32 -19.26
CA GLN A 62 32.03 9.70 -19.35
C GLN A 62 32.39 10.52 -18.09
N TRP A 63 32.82 9.89 -16.99
CA TRP A 63 33.05 10.54 -15.69
C TRP A 63 34.50 10.37 -15.22
N PRO A 64 35.49 10.99 -15.90
CA PRO A 64 36.92 10.74 -15.68
C PRO A 64 37.47 11.26 -14.35
N ASP A 65 36.69 12.03 -13.57
CA ASP A 65 37.15 12.68 -12.34
C ASP A 65 36.88 11.86 -11.05
N ASP A 66 36.35 10.64 -11.16
CA ASP A 66 36.11 9.75 -10.00
C ASP A 66 37.16 8.62 -9.95
N ASP A 67 38.26 8.89 -9.23
CA ASP A 67 39.40 7.98 -9.06
C ASP A 67 38.99 6.61 -8.50
N LEU A 68 37.95 6.56 -7.66
CA LEU A 68 37.51 5.32 -7.01
C LEU A 68 36.78 4.40 -7.99
N LEU A 69 35.93 4.97 -8.85
CA LEU A 69 35.20 4.24 -9.90
C LEU A 69 36.17 3.70 -10.96
N THR A 70 37.18 4.50 -11.29
CA THR A 70 38.26 4.10 -12.21
C THR A 70 39.08 2.94 -11.63
N GLN A 71 39.45 3.00 -10.34
CA GLN A 71 40.17 1.90 -9.67
C GLN A 71 39.34 0.61 -9.59
N LEU A 72 38.03 0.71 -9.32
CA LEU A 72 37.14 -0.47 -9.27
C LEU A 72 37.00 -1.13 -10.65
N MET A 73 36.99 -0.36 -11.74
CA MET A 73 36.97 -0.91 -13.11
C MET A 73 38.28 -1.62 -13.46
N VAL A 74 39.43 -1.08 -13.05
CA VAL A 74 40.73 -1.74 -13.24
C VAL A 74 40.80 -3.06 -12.47
N GLN A 75 40.23 -3.12 -11.27
CA GLN A 75 40.13 -4.36 -10.49
C GLN A 75 39.14 -5.36 -11.13
N TRP A 76 38.06 -4.87 -11.73
CA TRP A 76 37.08 -5.69 -12.46
C TRP A 76 37.71 -6.44 -13.63
N ASP A 77 38.54 -5.76 -14.44
CA ASP A 77 39.18 -6.35 -15.64
C ASP A 77 40.27 -7.40 -15.29
N GLN A 78 40.66 -7.52 -14.01
CA GLN A 78 41.65 -8.50 -13.55
C GLN A 78 41.03 -9.80 -13.02
N LEU A 79 39.70 -9.89 -12.93
CA LEU A 79 39.02 -11.09 -12.45
C LEU A 79 38.97 -12.19 -13.53
N PRO A 80 39.34 -13.45 -13.21
CA PRO A 80 39.19 -14.55 -14.15
C PRO A 80 37.69 -14.83 -14.42
N PRO A 81 37.31 -15.29 -15.62
CA PRO A 81 35.94 -15.69 -15.90
C PRO A 81 35.51 -16.81 -14.94
N ALA A 82 34.33 -16.66 -14.34
CA ALA A 82 33.84 -17.58 -13.32
C ALA A 82 33.72 -19.02 -13.87
N PRO A 83 34.15 -20.05 -13.12
CA PRO A 83 33.90 -21.43 -13.51
C PRO A 83 32.40 -21.74 -13.41
N VAL A 84 31.83 -22.25 -14.50
CA VAL A 84 30.45 -22.73 -14.57
C VAL A 84 30.28 -23.92 -13.63
N GLN A 85 29.54 -23.77 -12.53
CA GLN A 85 29.15 -24.88 -11.65
C GLN A 85 27.64 -25.15 -11.72
N THR A 86 27.34 -26.42 -12.05
CA THR A 86 26.09 -27.18 -11.97
C THR A 86 24.94 -26.81 -12.91
N ALA A 87 25.02 -27.33 -14.14
CA ALA A 87 23.86 -27.51 -15.01
C ALA A 87 23.18 -28.87 -14.72
N VAL A 88 21.84 -28.88 -14.84
CA VAL A 88 21.01 -30.10 -14.87
C VAL A 88 21.60 -31.10 -15.90
N PRO A 89 21.74 -32.40 -15.56
CA PRO A 89 22.27 -33.41 -16.49
C PRO A 89 21.56 -33.37 -17.84
N GLN A 90 22.34 -33.46 -18.92
CA GLN A 90 21.84 -33.38 -20.30
C GLN A 90 20.75 -34.42 -20.60
N GLU A 91 20.77 -35.56 -19.90
CA GLU A 91 19.77 -36.63 -20.04
C GLU A 91 18.34 -36.16 -19.72
N LEU A 92 18.16 -35.23 -18.78
CA LEU A 92 16.85 -34.68 -18.41
C LEU A 92 16.32 -33.64 -19.40
N ARG A 93 17.18 -33.10 -20.28
CA ARG A 93 16.75 -32.22 -21.38
C ARG A 93 16.19 -33.02 -22.55
N GLU A 94 16.62 -34.27 -22.72
CA GLU A 94 16.30 -35.10 -23.87
C GLU A 94 15.10 -36.04 -23.62
N ARG A 95 14.69 -36.26 -22.37
CA ARG A 95 13.53 -37.11 -21.99
C ARG A 95 12.65 -36.46 -20.91
N PRO A 96 11.66 -35.63 -21.30
CA PRO A 96 10.81 -34.87 -20.38
C PRO A 96 9.95 -35.72 -19.44
N GLU A 97 9.58 -36.93 -19.85
CA GLU A 97 8.83 -37.90 -19.05
C GLU A 97 9.60 -38.43 -17.84
N ASP A 98 10.93 -38.40 -17.87
CA ASP A 98 11.79 -38.91 -16.80
C ASP A 98 11.98 -37.89 -15.65
N VAL A 99 11.46 -36.66 -15.81
CA VAL A 99 11.54 -35.60 -14.80
C VAL A 99 10.74 -35.96 -13.56
N GLU A 100 9.54 -36.55 -13.73
CA GLU A 100 8.70 -36.94 -12.60
C GLU A 100 9.32 -38.10 -11.79
N ASP A 101 9.94 -39.07 -12.48
CA ASP A 101 10.65 -40.18 -11.85
C ASP A 101 11.97 -39.74 -11.19
N TYR A 102 12.70 -38.81 -11.79
CA TYR A 102 13.90 -38.21 -11.20
C TYR A 102 13.59 -37.53 -9.85
N PHE A 103 12.49 -36.78 -9.76
CA PHE A 103 12.07 -36.16 -8.51
C PHE A 103 11.46 -37.17 -7.52
N ARG A 104 10.70 -38.18 -7.99
CA ARG A 104 10.19 -39.26 -7.12
C ARG A 104 11.28 -40.10 -6.48
N VAL A 105 12.44 -40.28 -7.10
CA VAL A 105 13.55 -41.06 -6.52
C VAL A 105 14.34 -40.24 -5.49
N ARG A 106 14.45 -38.92 -5.68
CA ARG A 106 15.32 -38.06 -4.85
C ARG A 106 14.62 -37.42 -3.65
N ILE A 107 13.31 -37.19 -3.73
CA ILE A 107 12.51 -36.62 -2.62
C ILE A 107 12.37 -37.59 -1.42
N PRO A 108 12.23 -38.94 -1.60
CA PRO A 108 12.19 -39.88 -0.48
C PRO A 108 13.49 -40.02 0.30
N SER A 109 14.63 -39.57 -0.26
CA SER A 109 15.94 -39.61 0.41
C SER A 109 16.24 -38.37 1.26
N LEU A 110 15.30 -37.44 1.40
CA LEU A 110 15.45 -36.27 2.27
C LEU A 110 14.91 -36.62 3.66
N GLU A 111 15.83 -36.86 4.59
CA GLU A 111 15.50 -37.28 5.96
C GLU A 111 14.91 -36.14 6.80
N GLU A 112 15.14 -34.88 6.42
CA GLU A 112 14.69 -33.71 7.18
C GLU A 112 13.75 -32.77 6.38
N PRO A 113 12.67 -32.23 6.99
CA PRO A 113 11.71 -31.33 6.31
C PRO A 113 12.31 -30.02 5.78
N GLU A 114 13.44 -29.58 6.36
CA GLU A 114 14.10 -28.32 6.02
C GLU A 114 14.86 -28.42 4.68
N ASP A 115 15.38 -29.60 4.34
CA ASP A 115 16.04 -29.85 3.05
C ASP A 115 15.05 -29.84 1.88
N GLY A 116 13.84 -30.38 2.10
CA GLY A 116 12.75 -30.30 1.13
C GLY A 116 12.27 -28.86 0.91
N TYR A 117 12.34 -28.00 1.94
CA TYR A 117 11.96 -26.59 1.85
C TYR A 117 12.96 -25.78 1.03
N LEU A 118 14.26 -25.98 1.26
CA LEU A 118 15.33 -25.33 0.48
C LEU A 118 15.30 -25.78 -0.99
N MET A 119 15.03 -27.05 -1.25
CA MET A 119 14.89 -27.57 -2.62
C MET A 119 13.67 -26.96 -3.34
N VAL A 120 12.52 -26.80 -2.67
CA VAL A 120 11.34 -26.15 -3.27
C VAL A 120 11.59 -24.66 -3.54
N GLN A 121 12.28 -23.95 -2.65
CA GLN A 121 12.68 -22.56 -2.90
C GLN A 121 13.61 -22.43 -4.11
N ASP A 122 14.60 -23.34 -4.23
CA ASP A 122 15.54 -23.35 -5.35
C ASP A 122 14.86 -23.73 -6.68
N ILE A 123 13.84 -24.61 -6.64
CA ILE A 123 13.02 -24.94 -7.83
C ILE A 123 12.13 -23.76 -8.21
N VAL A 124 11.45 -23.10 -7.26
CA VAL A 124 10.58 -21.94 -7.52
C VAL A 124 11.40 -20.73 -8.04
N ALA A 125 12.62 -20.55 -7.56
CA ALA A 125 13.53 -19.54 -8.09
C ALA A 125 13.98 -19.82 -9.55
N LYS A 126 13.90 -21.08 -9.99
CA LYS A 126 14.30 -21.54 -11.33
C LYS A 126 13.11 -21.76 -12.29
N THR A 127 11.86 -21.54 -11.86
CA THR A 127 10.63 -21.87 -12.62
C THR A 127 10.15 -20.85 -13.66
N ASP A 128 10.85 -19.73 -13.90
CA ASP A 128 10.54 -18.85 -15.06
C ASP A 128 10.68 -19.55 -16.44
N VAL A 129 11.14 -20.81 -16.45
CA VAL A 129 11.44 -21.63 -17.64
C VAL A 129 10.40 -22.74 -17.90
N LEU A 130 9.39 -22.94 -17.04
CA LEU A 130 8.41 -24.03 -17.19
C LEU A 130 6.98 -23.49 -17.36
N GLY A 131 6.32 -23.81 -18.48
CA GLY A 131 4.95 -23.37 -18.78
C GLY A 131 3.90 -23.79 -17.73
N ASP A 132 2.78 -23.05 -17.70
CA ASP A 132 1.76 -23.04 -16.62
C ASP A 132 1.26 -24.43 -16.16
N ASP A 133 1.06 -25.37 -17.09
CA ASP A 133 0.58 -26.72 -16.77
C ASP A 133 1.57 -27.52 -15.91
N ARG A 134 2.87 -27.23 -16.01
CA ARG A 134 3.94 -27.93 -15.26
C ARG A 134 4.10 -27.38 -13.85
N VAL A 135 3.83 -26.10 -13.65
CA VAL A 135 3.78 -25.47 -12.32
C VAL A 135 2.61 -26.02 -11.50
N ALA A 136 1.47 -26.26 -12.15
CA ALA A 136 0.30 -26.89 -11.54
C ALA A 136 0.59 -28.33 -11.07
N ASN A 137 1.27 -29.13 -11.89
CA ASN A 137 1.63 -30.51 -11.54
C ASN A 137 2.66 -30.58 -10.39
N LEU A 138 3.66 -29.69 -10.38
CA LEU A 138 4.63 -29.62 -9.29
C LEU A 138 3.96 -29.23 -7.97
N ALA A 139 3.01 -28.28 -8.01
CA ALA A 139 2.23 -27.88 -6.84
C ALA A 139 1.40 -29.05 -6.26
N ILE A 140 0.87 -29.94 -7.11
CA ILE A 140 0.14 -31.14 -6.67
C ILE A 140 1.08 -32.11 -5.94
N VAL A 141 2.26 -32.40 -6.51
CA VAL A 141 3.25 -33.32 -5.91
C VAL A 141 3.73 -32.81 -4.55
N VAL A 142 4.02 -31.51 -4.41
CA VAL A 142 4.42 -30.89 -3.14
C VAL A 142 3.29 -30.98 -2.10
N ARG A 143 2.03 -30.80 -2.52
CA ARG A 143 0.86 -30.87 -1.64
C ARG A 143 0.65 -32.27 -1.09
N GLU A 144 0.79 -33.30 -1.92
CA GLU A 144 0.69 -34.70 -1.51
C GLU A 144 1.83 -35.11 -0.56
N TRP A 145 3.04 -34.61 -0.80
CA TRP A 145 4.18 -34.87 0.08
C TRP A 145 4.01 -34.23 1.46
N CYS A 146 3.59 -32.96 1.54
CA CYS A 146 3.30 -32.29 2.82
C CYS A 146 2.17 -32.99 3.61
N ALA A 147 1.15 -33.51 2.92
CA ALA A 147 0.07 -34.26 3.55
C ALA A 147 0.55 -35.58 4.18
N LYS A 148 1.50 -36.28 3.55
CA LYS A 148 2.10 -37.52 4.10
C LYS A 148 2.96 -37.29 5.35
N LEU A 149 3.54 -36.10 5.50
CA LEU A 149 4.33 -35.72 6.68
C LEU A 149 3.49 -35.14 7.83
N GLY A 150 2.15 -35.20 7.74
CA GLY A 150 1.25 -34.75 8.82
C GLY A 150 1.15 -33.23 8.98
N GLY A 151 1.67 -32.45 8.03
CA GLY A 151 1.58 -30.99 8.01
C GLY A 151 0.32 -30.52 7.27
N ASN A 152 -0.35 -29.48 7.79
CA ASN A 152 -1.46 -28.83 7.08
C ASN A 152 -0.90 -27.99 5.91
N PRO A 153 -1.14 -28.36 4.64
CA PRO A 153 -0.43 -27.81 3.49
C PRO A 153 -0.82 -26.36 3.17
N GLU A 154 -1.95 -25.86 3.66
CA GLU A 154 -2.49 -24.56 3.23
C GLU A 154 -1.90 -23.35 3.98
N HIS A 155 -1.14 -23.55 5.05
CA HIS A 155 -0.72 -22.46 5.94
C HIS A 155 0.78 -22.11 5.94
N ARG A 156 1.66 -23.00 5.47
CA ARG A 156 3.12 -22.79 5.54
C ARG A 156 3.79 -22.46 4.20
N VAL A 157 3.41 -23.13 3.11
CA VAL A 157 4.12 -23.00 1.82
C VAL A 157 3.76 -21.69 1.12
N PHE A 158 2.47 -21.31 1.08
CA PHE A 158 2.04 -20.10 0.37
C PHE A 158 2.33 -18.78 1.10
N ARG A 159 2.57 -18.81 2.42
CA ARG A 159 2.76 -17.60 3.23
C ARG A 159 4.20 -17.08 3.20
N ASN A 160 5.18 -17.96 3.01
CA ASN A 160 6.60 -17.62 3.02
C ASN A 160 7.23 -17.51 1.62
N LEU A 161 6.49 -17.85 0.55
CA LEU A 161 7.02 -17.81 -0.82
C LEU A 161 7.16 -16.42 -1.43
N GLY A 162 6.82 -15.35 -0.71
CA GLY A 162 7.19 -13.98 -1.08
C GLY A 162 7.03 -13.67 -2.57
N ILE A 163 5.94 -14.16 -3.20
CA ILE A 163 5.70 -13.93 -4.62
C ILE A 163 5.52 -12.42 -4.75
N ALA A 164 6.57 -11.78 -5.23
CA ALA A 164 6.57 -10.37 -5.52
C ALA A 164 5.35 -10.09 -6.41
N ARG A 165 4.55 -9.10 -6.01
CA ARG A 165 3.60 -8.47 -6.94
C ARG A 165 4.37 -8.18 -8.22
N PRO A 166 3.83 -8.49 -9.41
CA PRO A 166 4.48 -8.10 -10.65
C PRO A 166 4.77 -6.60 -10.57
N ALA A 167 6.04 -6.25 -10.79
CA ALA A 167 6.51 -4.89 -10.79
C ALA A 167 5.57 -4.03 -11.64
N ARG A 168 5.22 -2.84 -11.12
CA ARG A 168 4.48 -1.83 -11.86
C ARG A 168 5.18 -1.60 -13.20
N ARG A 169 4.57 -2.04 -14.29
CA ARG A 169 4.97 -1.72 -15.65
C ARG A 169 4.53 -0.29 -15.95
N ASN A 170 5.18 0.68 -15.31
CA ASN A 170 5.13 2.07 -15.73
C ASN A 170 6.31 2.30 -16.67
N GLU A 171 6.17 1.92 -17.92
CA GLU A 171 6.98 2.47 -19.00
C GLU A 171 6.31 2.17 -20.35
N ALA A 172 5.74 3.23 -20.93
CA ALA A 172 5.68 3.56 -22.37
C ALA A 172 4.49 4.50 -22.65
N ILE A 173 4.50 5.73 -22.11
CA ILE A 173 3.83 6.84 -22.79
C ILE A 173 4.86 7.42 -23.78
N GLY A 174 5.10 6.65 -24.84
CA GLY A 174 5.72 7.20 -26.05
C GLY A 174 4.73 8.15 -26.72
N ARG A 175 5.22 9.31 -27.16
CA ARG A 175 4.43 10.31 -27.90
C ARG A 175 3.60 9.62 -28.98
N ALA A 176 2.27 9.73 -28.91
CA ALA A 176 1.39 9.31 -29.99
C ALA A 176 1.81 10.02 -31.29
N PRO A 177 1.98 9.32 -32.42
CA PRO A 177 2.30 9.96 -33.68
C PRO A 177 1.17 10.92 -34.04
N ARG A 178 1.53 12.20 -34.18
CA ARG A 178 0.63 13.23 -34.71
C ARG A 178 0.43 12.97 -36.20
N ASP A 179 -0.76 13.29 -36.70
CA ASP A 179 -0.99 13.24 -38.14
C ASP A 179 -0.13 14.31 -38.88
N LYS A 180 -0.18 14.32 -40.21
CA LYS A 180 0.55 15.27 -41.05
C LYS A 180 0.16 16.74 -40.79
N GLU A 181 -0.88 16.99 -39.98
CA GLU A 181 -1.39 18.30 -39.61
C GLU A 181 -1.10 18.65 -38.14
N GLY A 182 -0.34 17.81 -37.43
CA GLY A 182 0.07 18.07 -36.04
C GLY A 182 -1.01 17.79 -34.99
N ARG A 183 -2.14 17.17 -35.37
CA ARG A 183 -3.24 16.85 -34.46
C ARG A 183 -3.01 15.51 -33.78
N LEU A 184 -3.39 15.41 -32.51
CA LEU A 184 -3.48 14.13 -31.81
C LEU A 184 -4.56 13.28 -32.49
N PRO A 185 -4.34 11.96 -32.71
CA PRO A 185 -5.37 11.10 -33.26
C PRO A 185 -6.61 11.18 -32.36
N ARG A 186 -7.77 11.45 -32.95
CA ARG A 186 -9.05 11.34 -32.26
C ARG A 186 -9.17 9.90 -31.75
N LEU A 187 -8.87 9.69 -30.47
CA LEU A 187 -9.27 8.49 -29.76
C LEU A 187 -10.80 8.52 -29.72
N THR A 188 -11.43 7.88 -30.71
CA THR A 188 -12.80 7.42 -30.55
C THR A 188 -12.77 6.46 -29.37
N HIS A 189 -13.19 6.92 -28.19
CA HIS A 189 -13.69 6.00 -27.18
C HIS A 189 -14.88 5.29 -27.83
N GLN A 190 -14.64 4.07 -28.31
CA GLN A 190 -15.74 3.22 -28.71
C GLN A 190 -16.69 3.11 -27.50
N PRO A 191 -18.01 3.25 -27.70
CA PRO A 191 -18.97 3.09 -26.63
C PRO A 191 -18.70 1.75 -25.92
N PHE A 192 -18.85 1.73 -24.59
CA PHE A 192 -18.69 0.54 -23.75
C PHE A 192 -19.59 -0.64 -24.16
N GLN A 193 -20.48 -0.45 -25.13
CA GLN A 193 -21.24 -1.51 -25.80
C GLN A 193 -20.37 -2.48 -26.62
N THR A 194 -19.12 -2.13 -26.99
CA THR A 194 -18.28 -2.99 -27.84
C THR A 194 -17.28 -3.93 -27.14
N LEU A 195 -17.21 -3.96 -25.80
CA LEU A 195 -16.61 -5.13 -25.11
C LEU A 195 -17.52 -6.37 -25.15
N GLY A 196 -18.72 -6.26 -25.71
CA GLY A 196 -19.53 -7.38 -26.18
C GLY A 196 -19.25 -7.81 -27.64
N GLY A 197 -18.24 -7.24 -28.30
CA GLY A 197 -17.97 -7.41 -29.73
C GLY A 197 -16.65 -8.11 -30.09
N LEU A 198 -15.91 -8.65 -29.12
CA LEU A 198 -14.94 -9.70 -29.43
C LEU A 198 -15.75 -10.99 -29.62
N ALA A 199 -16.07 -11.30 -30.87
CA ALA A 199 -16.40 -12.65 -31.26
C ALA A 199 -15.18 -13.54 -30.97
N VAL A 200 -15.09 -14.00 -29.72
CA VAL A 200 -14.42 -15.25 -29.40
C VAL A 200 -15.17 -16.28 -30.23
N SER A 201 -14.46 -16.86 -31.19
CA SER A 201 -14.91 -17.97 -32.02
C SER A 201 -15.71 -18.95 -31.16
N ALA A 202 -16.99 -19.11 -31.51
CA ALA A 202 -17.97 -19.92 -30.81
C ALA A 202 -17.73 -21.42 -31.06
N ASP A 203 -16.54 -21.92 -30.70
CA ASP A 203 -16.17 -23.33 -30.91
C ASP A 203 -15.69 -24.05 -29.63
N SER A 204 -15.86 -23.44 -28.45
CA SER A 204 -15.80 -24.16 -27.16
C SER A 204 -16.94 -23.70 -26.25
N GLY A 205 -17.96 -24.54 -26.08
CA GLY A 205 -19.28 -24.25 -25.51
C GLY A 205 -19.37 -23.94 -24.01
N GLU A 206 -18.47 -23.16 -23.44
CA GLU A 206 -18.60 -22.60 -22.08
C GLU A 206 -18.72 -21.08 -22.15
N GLY A 207 -19.96 -20.60 -22.30
CA GLY A 207 -20.26 -19.18 -22.21
C GLY A 207 -19.87 -18.65 -20.82
N ILE A 208 -19.02 -17.62 -20.77
CA ILE A 208 -18.69 -16.92 -19.52
C ILE A 208 -20.01 -16.47 -18.89
N SER A 209 -20.31 -17.00 -17.69
CA SER A 209 -21.54 -16.64 -16.98
C SER A 209 -21.59 -15.13 -16.75
N GLU A 210 -22.79 -14.54 -16.79
CA GLU A 210 -22.98 -13.09 -16.54
C GLU A 210 -22.37 -12.67 -15.17
N VAL A 211 -22.31 -13.59 -14.22
CA VAL A 211 -21.62 -13.42 -12.92
C VAL A 211 -20.10 -13.27 -13.10
N GLY A 212 -19.47 -14.12 -13.92
CA GLY A 212 -18.04 -14.03 -14.22
C GLY A 212 -17.65 -12.72 -14.91
N GLN A 213 -18.52 -12.23 -15.80
CA GLN A 213 -18.36 -10.91 -16.42
C GLN A 213 -18.43 -9.79 -15.37
N LEU A 214 -19.43 -9.83 -14.48
CA LEU A 214 -19.58 -8.86 -13.40
C LEU A 214 -18.36 -8.83 -12.46
N VAL A 215 -17.84 -10.00 -12.06
CA VAL A 215 -16.63 -10.09 -11.23
C VAL A 215 -15.42 -9.47 -11.92
N THR A 216 -15.27 -9.74 -13.23
CA THR A 216 -14.16 -9.20 -14.03
C THR A 216 -14.27 -7.68 -14.15
N GLU A 217 -15.47 -7.16 -14.40
CA GLU A 217 -15.75 -5.72 -14.49
C GLU A 217 -15.44 -5.00 -13.18
N ILE A 218 -15.90 -5.54 -12.04
CA ILE A 218 -15.60 -4.98 -10.70
C ILE A 218 -14.09 -4.95 -10.45
N ARG A 219 -13.38 -6.03 -10.82
CA ARG A 219 -11.92 -6.12 -10.63
C ARG A 219 -11.18 -5.08 -11.47
N GLN A 220 -11.54 -4.93 -12.74
CA GLN A 220 -10.92 -3.96 -13.64
C GLN A 220 -11.20 -2.52 -13.22
N ALA A 221 -12.42 -2.23 -12.80
CA ALA A 221 -12.81 -0.90 -12.38
C ALA A 221 -12.19 -0.48 -11.04
N GLN A 222 -11.87 -1.44 -10.16
CA GLN A 222 -11.39 -1.15 -8.80
C GLN A 222 -10.16 -0.24 -8.76
N ASP A 223 -9.23 -0.39 -9.71
CA ASP A 223 -8.00 0.41 -9.74
C ASP A 223 -8.25 1.88 -10.07
N HIS A 224 -9.37 2.19 -10.73
CA HIS A 224 -9.73 3.54 -11.16
C HIS A 224 -11.01 4.07 -10.49
N PHE A 225 -11.72 3.23 -9.73
CA PHE A 225 -12.99 3.57 -9.11
C PHE A 225 -12.87 4.82 -8.22
N GLY A 226 -11.77 4.93 -7.47
CA GLY A 226 -11.49 6.08 -6.61
C GLY A 226 -11.21 7.40 -7.34
N ALA A 227 -10.91 7.35 -8.64
CA ALA A 227 -10.71 8.54 -9.47
C ALA A 227 -12.02 9.09 -10.05
N TRP A 228 -13.11 8.32 -9.99
CA TRP A 228 -14.41 8.77 -10.47
C TRP A 228 -15.08 9.72 -9.47
N GLY A 229 -15.87 10.66 -9.98
CA GLY A 229 -16.74 11.49 -9.15
C GLY A 229 -17.78 10.65 -8.39
N LYS A 230 -18.23 11.13 -7.21
CA LYS A 230 -19.14 10.38 -6.33
C LYS A 230 -20.44 9.95 -7.00
N ASP A 231 -21.03 10.79 -7.85
CA ASP A 231 -22.22 10.42 -8.60
C ASP A 231 -21.94 9.26 -9.56
N ARG A 232 -20.84 9.31 -10.32
CA ARG A 232 -20.43 8.21 -11.21
C ARG A 232 -20.19 6.91 -10.44
N GLN A 233 -19.50 6.99 -9.29
CA GLN A 233 -19.31 5.85 -8.39
C GLN A 233 -20.64 5.27 -7.91
N ARG A 234 -21.59 6.13 -7.50
CA ARG A 234 -22.92 5.71 -7.05
C ARG A 234 -23.68 5.01 -8.17
N GLU A 235 -23.78 5.63 -9.34
CA GLU A 235 -24.51 5.06 -10.48
C GLU A 235 -23.91 3.71 -10.90
N GLN A 236 -22.58 3.57 -10.94
CA GLN A 236 -21.93 2.29 -11.25
C GLN A 236 -22.26 1.21 -10.20
N LEU A 237 -22.24 1.55 -8.90
CA LEU A 237 -22.62 0.59 -7.84
C LEU A 237 -24.09 0.20 -7.94
N CYS A 238 -24.99 1.11 -8.35
CA CYS A 238 -26.38 0.79 -8.62
C CYS A 238 -26.50 -0.21 -9.79
N VAL A 239 -25.78 0.00 -10.90
CA VAL A 239 -25.73 -0.95 -12.03
C VAL A 239 -25.24 -2.33 -11.60
N TRP A 240 -24.08 -2.41 -10.93
CA TRP A 240 -23.52 -3.69 -10.46
C TRP A 240 -24.40 -4.37 -9.41
N GLY A 241 -24.92 -3.62 -8.45
CA GLY A 241 -25.84 -4.12 -7.44
C GLY A 241 -27.12 -4.66 -8.06
N GLY A 242 -27.68 -3.94 -9.05
CA GLY A 242 -28.86 -4.36 -9.81
C GLY A 242 -28.61 -5.65 -10.60
N ARG A 243 -27.49 -5.74 -11.32
CA ARG A 243 -27.09 -6.96 -12.06
C ARG A 243 -26.96 -8.16 -11.13
N LEU A 244 -26.27 -8.00 -10.00
CA LEU A 244 -26.13 -9.06 -8.99
C LEU A 244 -27.49 -9.55 -8.46
N ARG A 245 -28.42 -8.62 -8.20
CA ARG A 245 -29.76 -8.95 -7.71
C ARG A 245 -30.61 -9.64 -8.77
N LYS A 246 -30.52 -9.22 -10.02
CA LYS A 246 -31.15 -9.90 -11.15
C LYS A 246 -30.68 -11.35 -11.27
N GLN A 247 -29.37 -11.60 -11.17
CA GLN A 247 -28.82 -12.97 -11.19
C GLN A 247 -29.35 -13.83 -10.04
N LYS A 248 -29.47 -13.22 -8.85
CA LYS A 248 -30.03 -13.88 -7.68
C LYS A 248 -31.49 -14.28 -7.90
N ASP A 249 -32.32 -13.36 -8.39
CA ASP A 249 -33.76 -13.61 -8.59
C ASP A 249 -34.01 -14.65 -9.69
N ASN A 250 -33.11 -14.76 -10.67
CA ASN A 250 -33.14 -15.79 -11.71
C ASN A 250 -32.52 -17.14 -11.29
N ASN A 251 -32.03 -17.27 -10.05
CA ASN A 251 -31.30 -18.44 -9.54
C ASN A 251 -30.05 -18.81 -10.38
N LEU A 252 -29.39 -17.82 -10.99
CA LEU A 252 -28.21 -17.99 -11.85
C LEU A 252 -26.88 -17.84 -11.11
N ILE A 253 -26.93 -17.50 -9.82
CA ILE A 253 -25.74 -17.33 -8.98
C ILE A 253 -25.87 -18.16 -7.71
N THR A 254 -24.80 -18.83 -7.29
CA THR A 254 -24.80 -19.57 -6.03
C THR A 254 -24.81 -18.59 -4.85
N ALA A 255 -25.32 -19.03 -3.69
CA ALA A 255 -25.31 -18.19 -2.48
C ALA A 255 -23.89 -17.79 -2.05
N VAL A 256 -22.89 -18.63 -2.34
CA VAL A 256 -21.47 -18.38 -2.04
C VAL A 256 -20.94 -17.25 -2.93
N ASP A 257 -21.14 -17.35 -4.24
CA ASP A 257 -20.69 -16.33 -5.20
C ASP A 257 -21.43 -15.01 -4.98
N GLN A 258 -22.73 -15.08 -4.71
CA GLN A 258 -23.53 -13.89 -4.40
C GLN A 258 -22.96 -13.13 -3.20
N LYS A 259 -22.62 -13.86 -2.12
CA LYS A 259 -22.03 -13.26 -0.91
C LYS A 259 -20.65 -12.66 -1.20
N ALA A 260 -19.82 -13.33 -1.99
CA ALA A 260 -18.49 -12.84 -2.35
C ALA A 260 -18.55 -11.54 -3.15
N VAL A 261 -19.36 -11.49 -4.23
CA VAL A 261 -19.54 -10.28 -5.05
C VAL A 261 -20.17 -9.16 -4.25
N PHE A 262 -21.20 -9.45 -3.45
CA PHE A 262 -21.84 -8.46 -2.59
C PHE A 262 -20.87 -7.83 -1.58
N ASN A 263 -20.05 -8.64 -0.92
CA ASN A 263 -19.04 -8.15 0.01
C ASN A 263 -18.05 -7.20 -0.69
N ARG A 264 -17.63 -7.52 -1.91
CA ARG A 264 -16.72 -6.66 -2.67
C ARG A 264 -17.34 -5.31 -3.03
N LEU A 265 -18.61 -5.31 -3.47
CA LEU A 265 -19.35 -4.09 -3.73
C LEU A 265 -19.53 -3.23 -2.45
N MET A 266 -19.79 -3.87 -1.31
CA MET A 266 -19.88 -3.21 -0.01
C MET A 266 -18.55 -2.63 0.45
N GLU A 267 -17.42 -3.31 0.20
CA GLU A 267 -16.07 -2.78 0.47
C GLU A 267 -15.81 -1.50 -0.33
N LEU A 268 -16.10 -1.49 -1.64
CA LEU A 268 -15.97 -0.29 -2.48
C LEU A 268 -16.85 0.85 -1.95
N SER A 269 -18.12 0.57 -1.64
CA SER A 269 -19.04 1.57 -1.09
C SER A 269 -18.56 2.16 0.24
N LYS A 270 -18.05 1.33 1.15
CA LYS A 270 -17.50 1.78 2.45
C LYS A 270 -16.22 2.59 2.28
N ALA A 271 -15.34 2.16 1.36
CA ALA A 271 -14.06 2.81 1.11
C ALA A 271 -14.24 4.20 0.51
N PHE A 272 -15.13 4.36 -0.48
CA PHE A 272 -15.27 5.60 -1.24
C PHE A 272 -16.46 6.47 -0.83
N ARG A 273 -17.41 5.93 -0.06
CA ARG A 273 -18.61 6.62 0.44
C ARG A 273 -19.35 7.44 -0.65
N PRO A 274 -19.74 6.82 -1.78
CA PRO A 274 -20.35 7.54 -2.89
C PRO A 274 -21.79 8.02 -2.62
N GLY A 275 -22.41 7.54 -1.54
CA GLY A 275 -23.78 7.86 -1.15
C GLY A 275 -24.59 6.60 -0.89
N HIS A 276 -25.92 6.78 -0.81
CA HIS A 276 -26.85 5.65 -0.70
C HIS A 276 -26.92 4.88 -2.03
N VAL A 277 -26.93 3.55 -1.95
CA VAL A 277 -27.09 2.63 -3.09
C VAL A 277 -28.25 1.70 -2.77
N GLU A 278 -29.38 1.88 -3.43
CA GLU A 278 -30.64 1.21 -3.09
C GLU A 278 -30.53 -0.31 -3.23
N ALA A 279 -29.81 -0.79 -4.26
CA ALA A 279 -29.58 -2.21 -4.53
C ALA A 279 -28.87 -2.97 -3.38
N PHE A 280 -28.21 -2.26 -2.45
CA PHE A 280 -27.60 -2.87 -1.27
C PHE A 280 -28.58 -3.10 -0.12
N SER A 281 -29.75 -2.45 -0.15
CA SER A 281 -30.81 -2.72 0.82
C SER A 281 -31.43 -4.09 0.56
N ILE A 282 -31.54 -4.92 1.61
CA ILE A 282 -32.18 -6.25 1.53
C ILE A 282 -33.66 -6.13 1.15
N LYS A 283 -34.30 -5.03 1.55
CA LYS A 283 -35.74 -4.78 1.36
C LYS A 283 -36.07 -4.07 0.05
N PHE A 284 -35.06 -3.62 -0.70
CA PHE A 284 -35.29 -2.89 -1.93
C PHE A 284 -35.57 -3.86 -3.08
N ALA A 285 -36.72 -3.67 -3.72
CA ALA A 285 -37.10 -4.31 -4.97
C ALA A 285 -37.67 -3.21 -5.88
N PRO A 286 -37.10 -2.97 -7.07
CA PRO A 286 -37.59 -1.95 -7.98
C PRO A 286 -38.99 -2.32 -8.50
N GLU A 287 -39.93 -1.36 -8.48
CA GLU A 287 -41.33 -1.59 -8.88
C GLU A 287 -41.48 -2.13 -10.32
N ARG A 288 -40.56 -1.73 -11.21
CA ARG A 288 -40.55 -2.14 -12.62
C ARG A 288 -39.56 -3.28 -12.92
N GLY A 289 -39.03 -3.92 -11.89
CA GLY A 289 -38.04 -4.99 -12.03
C GLY A 289 -36.60 -4.48 -12.22
N TRP A 290 -35.65 -5.41 -12.15
CA TRP A 290 -34.22 -5.10 -12.16
C TRP A 290 -33.72 -4.58 -13.51
N ASP A 291 -34.33 -4.99 -14.62
CA ASP A 291 -33.94 -4.53 -15.96
C ASP A 291 -34.14 -3.03 -16.14
N ASP A 292 -35.32 -2.53 -15.74
CA ASP A 292 -35.62 -1.10 -15.77
C ASP A 292 -34.74 -0.29 -14.81
N TYR A 293 -34.43 -0.86 -13.63
CA TYR A 293 -33.51 -0.24 -12.67
C TYR A 293 -32.10 -0.12 -13.24
N ILE A 294 -31.55 -1.21 -13.81
CA ILE A 294 -30.23 -1.24 -14.43
C ILE A 294 -30.19 -0.23 -15.59
N ALA A 295 -31.15 -0.27 -16.51
CA ALA A 295 -31.20 0.61 -17.67
C ALA A 295 -31.34 2.10 -17.28
N PHE A 296 -32.04 2.40 -16.18
CA PHE A 296 -32.11 3.76 -15.65
C PHE A 296 -30.73 4.27 -15.20
N HIS A 297 -30.02 3.48 -14.40
CA HIS A 297 -28.70 3.86 -13.88
C HIS A 297 -27.61 3.84 -14.96
N GLU A 298 -27.71 2.95 -15.97
CA GLU A 298 -26.83 2.96 -17.14
C GLU A 298 -26.97 4.26 -17.95
N ARG A 299 -28.21 4.71 -18.23
CA ARG A 299 -28.43 6.02 -18.88
C ARG A 299 -27.89 7.18 -18.05
N ARG A 300 -28.01 7.12 -16.73
CA ARG A 300 -27.48 8.16 -15.85
C ARG A 300 -25.95 8.15 -15.85
N LEU A 301 -25.34 6.98 -15.86
CA LEU A 301 -23.90 6.80 -15.97
C LEU A 301 -23.36 7.34 -17.30
N GLU A 302 -24.02 7.04 -18.42
CA GLU A 302 -23.69 7.58 -19.75
C GLU A 302 -23.72 9.11 -19.75
N GLN A 303 -24.77 9.73 -19.20
CA GLN A 303 -24.87 11.18 -19.07
C GLN A 303 -23.71 11.79 -18.29
N LEU A 304 -23.30 11.16 -17.18
CA LEU A 304 -22.17 11.64 -16.36
C LEU A 304 -20.83 11.49 -17.09
N VAL A 305 -20.68 10.43 -17.89
CA VAL A 305 -19.48 10.23 -18.73
C VAL A 305 -19.44 11.27 -19.85
N ASP A 306 -20.56 11.53 -20.54
CA ASP A 306 -20.65 12.56 -21.57
C ASP A 306 -20.39 13.96 -21.00
N GLU A 307 -20.95 14.27 -19.83
CA GLU A 307 -20.69 15.54 -19.14
C GLU A 307 -19.21 15.68 -18.79
N HIS A 308 -18.58 14.61 -18.30
CA HIS A 308 -17.17 14.57 -18.03
C HIS A 308 -16.33 14.73 -19.31
N LEU A 309 -16.67 14.03 -20.40
CA LEU A 309 -15.98 14.15 -21.68
C LEU A 309 -16.13 15.55 -22.29
N ARG A 310 -17.31 16.16 -22.25
CA ARG A 310 -17.50 17.55 -22.70
C ARG A 310 -16.74 18.54 -21.84
N THR A 311 -16.52 18.20 -20.57
CA THR A 311 -15.61 18.96 -19.71
C THR A 311 -14.19 18.75 -20.21
N MET A 312 -13.74 17.51 -20.44
CA MET A 312 -12.42 17.19 -21.02
C MET A 312 -12.16 17.78 -22.42
N GLU A 313 -13.18 17.94 -23.25
CA GLU A 313 -13.07 18.59 -24.56
C GLU A 313 -12.92 20.10 -24.44
N ARG A 314 -13.75 20.75 -23.62
CA ARG A 314 -13.60 22.19 -23.28
C ARG A 314 -12.24 22.49 -22.66
N LEU A 315 -11.70 21.53 -21.92
CA LEU A 315 -10.38 21.54 -21.30
C LEU A 315 -9.25 21.50 -22.32
N ALA A 316 -9.37 20.60 -23.31
CA ALA A 316 -8.37 20.42 -24.35
C ALA A 316 -8.26 21.64 -25.28
N GLU A 317 -9.30 22.47 -25.36
CA GLU A 317 -9.34 23.70 -26.15
C GLU A 317 -8.56 24.87 -25.50
N GLY A 318 -7.98 24.69 -24.30
CA GLY A 318 -6.97 25.59 -23.72
C GLY A 318 -7.49 26.89 -23.10
N ASP A 319 -8.69 27.32 -23.45
CA ASP A 319 -9.34 28.52 -22.87
C ASP A 319 -9.81 28.31 -21.42
N ASP A 320 -9.98 27.05 -20.97
CA ASP A 320 -10.57 26.75 -19.66
C ASP A 320 -9.54 26.68 -18.51
N LEU A 321 -8.28 26.31 -18.75
CA LEU A 321 -7.27 26.26 -17.68
C LEU A 321 -6.99 27.65 -17.10
N ALA A 322 -6.83 28.66 -17.96
CA ALA A 322 -6.66 30.04 -17.53
C ALA A 322 -7.92 30.56 -16.80
N GLY A 323 -9.11 30.20 -17.28
CA GLY A 323 -10.38 30.51 -16.62
C GLY A 323 -10.49 29.86 -15.23
N ALA A 324 -10.03 28.62 -15.10
CA ALA A 324 -10.10 27.83 -13.89
C ALA A 324 -9.09 28.28 -12.83
N LEU A 325 -7.86 28.58 -13.25
CA LEU A 325 -6.86 29.23 -12.39
C LEU A 325 -7.37 30.60 -11.93
N GLY A 326 -7.97 31.39 -12.84
CA GLY A 326 -8.56 32.68 -12.49
C GLY A 326 -9.81 32.57 -11.59
N HIS A 327 -10.59 31.49 -11.68
CA HIS A 327 -11.69 31.23 -10.77
C HIS A 327 -11.18 30.83 -9.38
N LEU A 328 -10.21 29.92 -9.33
CA LEU A 328 -9.55 29.50 -8.09
C LEU A 328 -8.92 30.71 -7.39
N GLU A 329 -8.16 31.53 -8.11
CA GLU A 329 -7.56 32.75 -7.58
C GLU A 329 -8.61 33.71 -7.00
N ARG A 330 -9.75 33.89 -7.69
CA ARG A 330 -10.87 34.71 -7.19
C ARG A 330 -11.46 34.13 -5.90
N LEU A 331 -11.71 32.82 -5.84
CA LEU A 331 -12.23 32.15 -4.64
C LEU A 331 -11.27 32.30 -3.46
N LEU A 332 -9.97 32.12 -3.68
CA LEU A 332 -8.94 32.20 -2.65
C LEU A 332 -8.77 33.63 -2.11
N ARG A 333 -9.00 34.64 -2.96
CA ARG A 333 -8.93 36.07 -2.59
C ARG A 333 -10.20 36.61 -1.92
N LEU A 334 -11.29 35.84 -1.83
CA LEU A 334 -12.50 36.30 -1.15
C LEU A 334 -12.21 36.59 0.35
N PRO A 335 -12.63 37.77 0.87
CA PRO A 335 -12.58 38.07 2.31
C PRO A 335 -13.32 37.02 3.12
N ARG A 336 -12.87 36.74 4.35
CA ARG A 336 -13.45 35.68 5.20
C ARG A 336 -14.95 35.86 5.40
N GLU A 337 -15.43 37.09 5.50
CA GLU A 337 -16.83 37.45 5.71
C GLU A 337 -17.72 37.06 4.52
N ARG A 338 -17.14 36.94 3.32
CA ARG A 338 -17.81 36.53 2.08
C ARG A 338 -17.67 35.04 1.77
N ARG A 339 -16.90 34.29 2.57
CA ARG A 339 -16.79 32.82 2.47
C ARG A 339 -17.98 32.18 3.18
N GLN A 340 -19.17 32.45 2.69
CA GLN A 340 -20.41 31.84 3.20
C GLN A 340 -20.91 30.78 2.23
N GLY A 341 -21.60 29.77 2.74
CA GLY A 341 -22.19 28.70 1.93
C GLY A 341 -21.18 27.65 1.47
N ASN A 342 -21.29 27.21 0.22
CA ASN A 342 -20.52 26.11 -0.37
C ASN A 342 -19.11 26.53 -0.86
N TRP A 343 -18.52 27.61 -0.34
CA TRP A 343 -17.19 28.10 -0.76
C TRP A 343 -16.12 27.02 -0.67
N GLU A 344 -16.12 26.23 0.40
CA GLU A 344 -15.19 25.12 0.59
C GLU A 344 -15.30 24.10 -0.55
N GLN A 345 -16.53 23.69 -0.88
CA GLN A 345 -16.81 22.76 -1.96
C GLN A 345 -16.44 23.35 -3.32
N GLN A 346 -16.64 24.65 -3.53
CA GLN A 346 -16.22 25.33 -4.75
C GLN A 346 -14.69 25.35 -4.90
N VAL A 347 -13.94 25.63 -3.82
CA VAL A 347 -12.47 25.58 -3.86
C VAL A 347 -11.98 24.17 -4.15
N LEU A 348 -12.52 23.15 -3.47
CA LEU A 348 -12.13 21.75 -3.70
C LEU A 348 -12.43 21.32 -5.14
N ALA A 349 -13.64 21.60 -5.64
CA ALA A 349 -14.03 21.29 -7.02
C ALA A 349 -13.14 22.01 -8.03
N GLN A 350 -12.76 23.25 -7.75
CA GLN A 350 -11.90 24.03 -8.63
C GLN A 350 -10.46 23.54 -8.65
N VAL A 351 -9.94 23.10 -7.50
CA VAL A 351 -8.60 22.49 -7.40
C VAL A 351 -8.58 21.15 -8.12
N GLU A 352 -9.61 20.33 -7.95
CA GLU A 352 -9.76 19.09 -8.70
C GLU A 352 -9.86 19.37 -10.20
N GLN A 353 -10.61 20.39 -10.62
CA GLN A 353 -10.61 20.87 -12.01
C GLN A 353 -9.19 21.20 -12.46
N VAL A 354 -8.47 22.09 -11.77
CA VAL A 354 -7.13 22.51 -12.22
C VAL A 354 -6.14 21.33 -12.25
N LEU A 355 -6.23 20.40 -11.30
CA LEU A 355 -5.42 19.17 -11.28
C LEU A 355 -5.73 18.24 -12.46
N VAL A 356 -6.97 18.22 -12.94
CA VAL A 356 -7.34 17.51 -14.18
C VAL A 356 -6.85 18.28 -15.42
N PHE A 357 -6.77 19.61 -15.33
CA PHE A 357 -6.51 20.49 -16.49
C PHE A 357 -5.03 20.68 -16.81
N THR A 358 -4.13 20.35 -15.89
CA THR A 358 -2.70 20.63 -16.08
C THR A 358 -1.83 19.44 -15.67
N ASP A 359 -1.20 18.82 -16.68
CA ASP A 359 0.01 18.02 -16.46
C ASP A 359 1.21 18.92 -16.12
N ASP A 360 1.09 20.22 -16.44
CA ASP A 360 2.10 21.26 -16.21
C ASP A 360 1.81 21.99 -14.90
N LEU A 361 2.25 21.37 -13.81
CA LEU A 361 1.98 21.83 -12.46
C LEU A 361 2.75 23.11 -12.11
N GLU A 362 3.73 23.52 -12.92
CA GLU A 362 4.41 24.81 -12.80
C GLU A 362 3.43 25.98 -12.88
N LYS A 363 2.32 25.80 -13.61
CA LYS A 363 1.25 26.80 -13.70
C LYS A 363 0.50 27.01 -12.38
N LEU A 364 0.59 26.06 -11.44
CA LEU A 364 0.04 26.19 -10.08
C LEU A 364 0.99 26.92 -9.13
N ARG A 365 2.28 27.08 -9.47
CA ARG A 365 3.29 27.72 -8.61
C ARG A 365 2.86 29.10 -8.10
N PRO A 366 2.27 30.02 -8.91
CA PRO A 366 1.81 31.32 -8.43
C PRO A 366 0.67 31.26 -7.40
N LEU A 367 -0.07 30.15 -7.37
CA LEU A 367 -1.18 29.92 -6.44
C LEU A 367 -0.77 29.11 -5.22
N GLY A 368 0.48 28.65 -5.13
CA GLY A 368 0.96 27.71 -4.09
C GLY A 368 0.60 28.14 -2.67
N GLU A 369 1.08 29.31 -2.23
CA GLU A 369 0.83 29.81 -0.87
C GLU A 369 -0.67 30.12 -0.61
N PRO A 370 -1.39 30.88 -1.46
CA PRO A 370 -2.83 31.11 -1.27
C PRO A 370 -3.66 29.83 -1.20
N LEU A 371 -3.36 28.88 -2.09
CA LEU A 371 -4.05 27.59 -2.18
C LEU A 371 -3.79 26.76 -0.94
N GLN A 372 -2.53 26.69 -0.52
CA GLN A 372 -2.13 25.98 0.68
C GLN A 372 -2.83 26.54 1.92
N LYS A 373 -2.85 27.87 2.09
CA LYS A 373 -3.51 28.54 3.20
C LYS A 373 -5.02 28.27 3.23
N ALA A 374 -5.67 28.25 2.07
CA ALA A 374 -7.09 27.93 1.99
C ALA A 374 -7.36 26.46 2.32
N LEU A 375 -6.66 25.52 1.68
CA LEU A 375 -6.88 24.09 1.89
C LEU A 375 -6.61 23.65 3.33
N ARG A 376 -5.74 24.33 4.08
CA ARG A 376 -5.56 24.06 5.52
C ARG A 376 -6.76 24.42 6.38
N THR A 377 -7.48 25.47 6.00
CA THR A 377 -8.69 25.86 6.72
C THR A 377 -9.87 24.93 6.43
N LEU A 378 -9.75 24.09 5.39
CA LEU A 378 -10.77 23.13 4.98
C LEU A 378 -10.51 21.75 5.60
N LYS A 379 -11.52 21.17 6.24
CA LYS A 379 -11.44 19.81 6.78
C LYS A 379 -11.11 18.78 5.68
N GLU A 380 -11.72 18.94 4.52
CA GLU A 380 -11.51 18.10 3.33
C GLU A 380 -10.33 18.57 2.45
N GLY A 381 -9.68 19.69 2.77
CA GLY A 381 -8.54 20.19 2.01
C GLY A 381 -7.23 19.45 2.30
N ARG A 382 -7.09 18.83 3.49
CA ARG A 382 -5.88 18.08 3.87
C ARG A 382 -5.55 16.91 2.92
N PRO A 383 -6.49 16.03 2.53
CA PRO A 383 -6.22 14.99 1.53
C PRO A 383 -5.78 15.54 0.17
N LEU A 384 -6.34 16.65 -0.29
CA LEU A 384 -5.93 17.30 -1.53
C LEU A 384 -4.53 17.90 -1.43
N LEU A 385 -4.17 18.49 -0.28
CA LEU A 385 -2.80 18.96 -0.04
C LEU A 385 -1.78 17.82 -0.11
N ARG A 386 -2.12 16.64 0.42
CA ARG A 386 -1.24 15.45 0.29
C ARG A 386 -1.07 15.06 -1.17
N ARG A 387 -2.16 14.96 -1.94
CA ARG A 387 -2.10 14.68 -3.39
C ARG A 387 -1.27 15.73 -4.12
N LEU A 388 -1.52 17.01 -3.88
CA LEU A 388 -0.77 18.12 -4.48
C LEU A 388 0.72 18.03 -4.15
N ARG A 389 1.09 17.71 -2.91
CA ARG A 389 2.49 17.52 -2.50
C ARG A 389 3.14 16.33 -3.21
N ASP A 390 2.43 15.20 -3.33
CA ASP A 390 2.96 14.02 -3.99
C ASP A 390 3.17 14.27 -5.50
N ILE A 391 2.39 15.19 -6.07
CA ILE A 391 2.43 15.58 -7.48
C ILE A 391 3.43 16.74 -7.73
N LEU A 392 3.61 17.65 -6.77
CA LEU A 392 4.54 18.79 -6.78
C LEU A 392 5.70 18.52 -5.79
N PRO A 393 6.69 17.69 -6.16
CA PRO A 393 7.75 17.26 -5.24
C PRO A 393 8.74 18.37 -4.86
N GLU A 394 8.59 19.59 -5.38
CA GLU A 394 9.53 20.67 -5.07
C GLU A 394 9.42 21.12 -3.60
N PRO A 395 10.52 20.99 -2.84
CA PRO A 395 10.56 21.19 -1.40
C PRO A 395 10.67 22.66 -0.99
N GLU A 396 10.12 23.59 -1.77
CA GLU A 396 10.14 25.02 -1.41
C GLU A 396 8.73 25.59 -1.25
N ILE A 397 7.73 25.03 -1.95
CA ILE A 397 6.36 25.57 -1.95
C ILE A 397 5.48 24.93 -0.87
N PHE A 398 5.69 23.64 -0.55
CA PHE A 398 4.79 22.88 0.34
C PHE A 398 5.43 22.36 1.64
N THR A 399 6.75 22.20 1.67
CA THR A 399 7.55 21.67 2.79
C THR A 399 7.74 22.64 3.94
N ALA A 400 7.81 23.95 3.68
CA ALA A 400 8.18 24.91 4.73
C ALA A 400 7.09 25.09 5.81
N ILE A 401 5.87 24.59 5.59
CA ILE A 401 4.76 24.93 6.48
C ILE A 401 3.73 23.80 6.66
N ILE A 402 3.78 22.64 5.97
CA ILE A 402 2.84 21.53 6.25
C ILE A 402 3.52 20.65 7.31
N PRO A 403 3.06 20.70 8.57
CA PRO A 403 3.49 19.74 9.57
C PRO A 403 3.11 18.36 9.03
N THR A 404 4.04 17.40 8.97
CA THR A 404 3.66 16.00 8.77
C THR A 404 2.61 15.65 9.84
N ASP A 405 1.37 15.40 9.42
CA ASP A 405 0.14 15.33 10.25
C ASP A 405 0.22 14.41 11.49
N ASP A 406 1.24 13.57 11.64
CA ASP A 406 1.40 12.68 12.79
C ASP A 406 2.62 13.00 13.68
N LYS A 407 3.42 14.02 13.35
CA LYS A 407 4.64 14.37 14.11
C LYS A 407 4.53 15.71 14.84
N GLU A 408 4.03 16.76 14.19
CA GLU A 408 4.10 18.12 14.75
C GLU A 408 2.79 18.62 15.39
N GLU A 409 1.60 18.13 15.01
CA GLU A 409 0.35 18.40 15.79
C GLU A 409 0.46 17.75 17.20
N GLU A 410 1.23 16.66 17.35
CA GLU A 410 1.51 16.04 18.66
C GLU A 410 2.48 16.89 19.49
N ASP A 411 3.60 17.31 18.90
CA ASP A 411 4.61 18.10 19.63
C ASP A 411 4.15 19.54 19.95
N THR A 412 3.34 20.17 19.10
CA THR A 412 2.89 21.56 19.34
C THR A 412 1.74 21.69 20.33
N ASP A 413 0.84 20.72 20.41
CA ASP A 413 -0.21 20.70 21.45
C ASP A 413 0.40 20.46 22.83
N ASP A 414 1.41 19.58 22.94
CA ASP A 414 2.06 19.29 24.23
C ASP A 414 2.78 20.53 24.78
N GLU A 415 3.52 21.30 23.96
CA GLU A 415 4.21 22.53 24.41
C GLU A 415 3.27 23.63 24.97
N LEU A 416 2.06 23.76 24.41
CA LEU A 416 1.11 24.78 24.85
C LEU A 416 0.41 24.39 26.16
N ILE A 417 0.18 23.10 26.40
CA ILE A 417 -0.57 22.59 27.55
C ILE A 417 0.26 22.67 28.84
N HIS A 418 1.59 22.58 28.76
CA HIS A 418 2.49 22.77 29.91
C HIS A 418 2.36 24.14 30.61
N ARG A 419 1.67 25.11 30.02
CA ARG A 419 1.45 26.45 30.60
C ARG A 419 0.17 26.59 31.41
N ASP A 420 -0.76 25.62 31.37
CA ASP A 420 -1.99 25.67 32.18
C ASP A 420 -1.69 25.23 33.63
N PRO A 421 -1.95 26.04 34.67
CA PRO A 421 -1.79 25.61 36.06
C PRO A 421 -2.57 24.34 36.44
N LYS A 422 -3.67 24.03 35.74
CA LYS A 422 -4.44 22.79 35.98
C LYS A 422 -3.68 21.55 35.53
N TRP A 423 -2.86 21.69 34.49
CA TRP A 423 -2.05 20.59 33.95
C TRP A 423 -1.11 20.02 35.02
N GLU A 424 -0.37 20.88 35.72
CA GLU A 424 0.58 20.43 36.75
C GLU A 424 -0.13 19.71 37.90
N LEU A 425 -1.33 20.16 38.28
CA LEU A 425 -2.13 19.49 39.31
C LEU A 425 -2.57 18.09 38.85
N GLN A 426 -3.04 17.95 37.60
CA GLN A 426 -3.42 16.66 37.01
C GLN A 426 -2.20 15.74 36.91
N ARG A 427 -1.08 16.24 36.38
CA ARG A 427 0.19 15.53 36.29
C ARG A 427 0.65 15.03 37.66
N GLN A 428 0.65 15.89 38.68
CA GLN A 428 1.08 15.50 40.03
C GLN A 428 0.19 14.41 40.63
N LYS A 429 -1.13 14.45 40.38
CA LYS A 429 -2.04 13.35 40.77
C LYS A 429 -1.62 12.05 40.10
N VAL A 430 -1.44 12.05 38.78
CA VAL A 430 -1.04 10.86 38.02
C VAL A 430 0.29 10.31 38.52
N VAL A 431 1.30 11.17 38.69
CA VAL A 431 2.63 10.81 39.21
C VAL A 431 2.55 10.12 40.56
N ASN A 432 1.67 10.55 41.47
CA ASN A 432 1.49 9.88 42.77
C ASN A 432 1.04 8.41 42.62
N HIS A 433 0.33 8.10 41.53
CA HIS A 433 -0.11 6.75 41.22
C HIS A 433 0.82 5.98 40.29
N THR A 434 1.69 6.64 39.51
CA THR A 434 2.54 6.00 38.48
C THR A 434 4.02 5.94 38.83
N ARG A 435 4.48 6.71 39.83
CA ARG A 435 5.88 6.76 40.22
C ARG A 435 6.47 5.36 40.47
N ASP A 436 7.62 5.09 39.87
CA ASP A 436 8.40 3.85 39.98
C ASP A 436 7.66 2.59 39.53
N LYS A 437 6.55 2.73 38.78
CA LYS A 437 5.79 1.61 38.24
C LYS A 437 6.19 1.30 36.80
N THR A 438 6.09 0.02 36.45
CA THR A 438 6.17 -0.48 35.08
C THR A 438 4.78 -0.45 34.45
N ALA A 439 4.67 0.24 33.32
CA ALA A 439 3.43 0.35 32.57
C ALA A 439 3.54 -0.35 31.20
N ILE A 440 2.39 -0.68 30.63
CA ILE A 440 2.26 -1.11 29.23
C ILE A 440 1.42 -0.08 28.47
N LEU A 441 1.87 0.31 27.28
CA LEU A 441 1.08 1.09 26.32
C LEU A 441 0.68 0.20 25.13
N LEU A 442 -0.61 0.09 24.86
CA LEU A 442 -1.17 -0.78 23.82
C LEU A 442 -1.72 0.02 22.65
N GLY A 443 -1.27 -0.35 21.44
CA GLY A 443 -1.65 0.29 20.19
C GLY A 443 -0.72 1.44 19.82
N GLY A 444 -0.95 2.03 18.65
CA GLY A 444 -0.07 3.03 18.06
C GLY A 444 1.25 2.42 17.58
N ASP A 445 2.07 3.24 16.94
CA ASP A 445 3.41 2.84 16.51
C ASP A 445 4.41 3.19 17.62
N PRO A 446 5.21 2.24 18.12
CA PRO A 446 6.20 2.53 19.16
C PRO A 446 7.20 3.59 18.71
N ARG A 447 7.29 4.69 19.48
CA ARG A 447 8.23 5.79 19.25
C ARG A 447 9.14 5.93 20.47
N PRO A 448 10.45 5.65 20.37
CA PRO A 448 11.38 5.71 21.50
C PRO A 448 11.34 7.06 22.23
N GLU A 449 11.38 8.17 21.49
CA GLU A 449 11.36 9.51 22.11
C GLU A 449 10.08 9.79 22.90
N ALA A 450 8.91 9.41 22.37
CA ALA A 450 7.64 9.60 23.08
C ALA A 450 7.49 8.65 24.27
N ARG A 451 8.06 7.43 24.19
CA ARG A 451 8.17 6.51 25.32
C ARG A 451 8.99 7.14 26.44
N ASP A 452 10.17 7.67 26.12
CA ASP A 452 11.08 8.27 27.10
C ASP A 452 10.43 9.48 27.76
N ARG A 453 9.80 10.37 26.97
CA ARG A 453 9.04 11.51 27.53
C ARG A 453 7.88 11.05 28.43
N LEU A 454 7.13 10.01 28.05
CA LEU A 454 6.07 9.47 28.91
C LEU A 454 6.63 8.89 30.21
N CYS A 455 7.77 8.20 30.16
CA CYS A 455 8.46 7.72 31.35
C CYS A 455 8.86 8.86 32.28
N ASP A 456 9.47 9.92 31.74
CA ASP A 456 9.90 11.09 32.50
C ASP A 456 8.72 11.85 33.10
N GLU A 457 7.68 12.11 32.30
CA GLU A 457 6.52 12.90 32.70
C GLU A 457 5.63 12.20 33.72
N LEU A 458 5.48 10.88 33.58
CA LEU A 458 4.70 10.04 34.50
C LEU A 458 5.56 9.45 35.63
N GLN A 459 6.88 9.69 35.62
CA GLN A 459 7.86 9.09 36.54
C GLN A 459 7.79 7.55 36.61
N LEU A 460 7.52 6.90 35.48
CA LEU A 460 7.47 5.44 35.39
C LEU A 460 8.88 4.84 35.52
N ALA A 461 8.99 3.66 36.12
CA ALA A 461 10.23 2.89 36.11
C ALA A 461 10.55 2.33 34.72
N ASP A 462 9.52 1.91 33.97
CA ASP A 462 9.63 1.44 32.60
C ASP A 462 8.27 1.51 31.90
N LEU A 463 8.28 1.60 30.57
CA LEU A 463 7.11 1.58 29.71
C LEU A 463 7.32 0.62 28.54
N ASP A 464 6.61 -0.51 28.53
CA ASP A 464 6.62 -1.48 27.42
C ASP A 464 5.53 -1.09 26.40
N TRP A 465 5.94 -0.47 25.28
CA TRP A 465 5.03 -0.02 24.22
C TRP A 465 4.86 -1.11 23.16
N ILE A 466 3.68 -1.72 23.14
CA ILE A 466 3.38 -2.89 22.32
C ILE A 466 2.48 -2.50 21.15
N GLU A 467 3.03 -2.65 19.96
CA GLU A 467 2.28 -2.48 18.70
C GLU A 467 1.30 -3.65 18.49
N VAL A 468 0.05 -3.33 18.18
CA VAL A 468 -1.03 -4.31 17.97
C VAL A 468 -1.29 -4.47 16.46
N LYS A 469 -0.38 -5.15 15.75
CA LYS A 469 -0.49 -5.34 14.28
C LYS A 469 -1.62 -6.27 13.85
N SER A 470 -1.95 -7.26 14.67
CA SER A 470 -3.07 -8.20 14.43
C SER A 470 -3.27 -9.08 15.67
N ALA A 471 -4.52 -9.39 16.00
CA ALA A 471 -4.89 -10.22 17.16
C ALA A 471 -4.52 -11.70 17.00
N GLY A 472 -3.23 -12.00 16.90
CA GLY A 472 -2.73 -13.34 17.16
C GLY A 472 -2.96 -13.68 18.63
N GLY A 473 -3.66 -14.79 18.91
CA GLY A 473 -3.97 -15.24 20.27
C GLY A 473 -2.73 -15.33 21.18
N THR A 474 -1.60 -15.74 20.62
CA THR A 474 -0.33 -15.90 21.34
C THR A 474 0.19 -14.61 21.98
N GLN A 475 0.05 -13.45 21.30
CA GLN A 475 0.50 -12.17 21.85
C GLN A 475 -0.37 -11.75 23.03
N LEU A 476 -1.68 -11.92 22.90
CA LEU A 476 -2.64 -11.64 23.97
C LEU A 476 -2.40 -12.54 25.19
N ASP A 477 -2.16 -13.83 24.99
CA ASP A 477 -1.91 -14.77 26.09
C ASP A 477 -0.60 -14.46 26.82
N SER A 478 0.45 -14.09 26.08
CA SER A 478 1.72 -13.63 26.65
C SER A 478 1.53 -12.36 27.49
N LEU A 479 0.71 -11.43 27.01
CA LEU A 479 0.40 -10.18 27.70
C LEU A 479 -0.39 -10.44 29.00
N LYS A 480 -1.40 -11.31 28.95
CA LYS A 480 -2.14 -11.76 30.14
C LYS A 480 -1.22 -12.41 31.17
N GLN A 481 -0.26 -13.22 30.71
CA GLN A 481 0.71 -13.84 31.61
C GLN A 481 1.65 -12.82 32.25
N LYS A 482 2.11 -11.80 31.50
CA LYS A 482 2.89 -10.67 32.04
C LYS A 482 2.12 -9.91 33.13
N ILE A 483 0.85 -9.58 32.87
CA ILE A 483 -0.04 -8.87 33.81
C ILE A 483 -0.25 -9.72 35.09
N ARG A 484 -0.55 -11.02 34.95
CA ARG A 484 -0.76 -11.94 36.08
C ARG A 484 0.46 -12.13 36.96
N ARG A 485 1.67 -12.09 36.37
CA ARG A 485 2.94 -12.16 37.13
C ARG A 485 3.21 -10.89 37.95
N ARG A 486 2.35 -9.87 37.87
CA ARG A 486 2.42 -8.58 38.60
C ARG A 486 3.68 -7.76 38.36
N ASN A 487 4.38 -8.04 37.25
CA ASN A 487 5.48 -7.18 36.80
C ASN A 487 5.00 -5.88 36.16
N ILE A 488 3.71 -5.77 35.88
CA ILE A 488 3.07 -4.61 35.28
C ILE A 488 2.07 -4.06 36.28
N GLN A 489 2.15 -2.76 36.58
CA GLN A 489 1.25 -2.11 37.54
C GLN A 489 0.37 -1.04 36.90
N LEU A 490 0.37 -0.88 35.57
CA LEU A 490 -0.54 -0.02 34.81
C LEU A 490 -0.63 -0.50 33.35
N VAL A 491 -1.83 -0.56 32.79
CA VAL A 491 -2.04 -0.78 31.36
C VAL A 491 -2.81 0.40 30.77
N ILE A 492 -2.24 1.02 29.74
CA ILE A 492 -2.82 2.12 28.97
C ILE A 492 -3.16 1.58 27.58
N CYS A 493 -4.40 1.72 27.14
CA CYS A 493 -4.88 1.22 25.86
C CYS A 493 -5.36 2.37 24.97
N LEU A 494 -4.75 2.52 23.79
CA LEU A 494 -5.15 3.52 22.83
C LEU A 494 -6.33 3.00 21.99
N ALA A 495 -7.55 3.45 22.28
CA ALA A 495 -8.78 2.89 21.71
C ALA A 495 -8.78 2.90 20.16
N ARG A 496 -8.22 3.96 19.57
CA ARG A 496 -8.21 4.16 18.12
C ARG A 496 -7.29 3.19 17.36
N PHE A 497 -6.31 2.63 18.06
CA PHE A 497 -5.30 1.74 17.48
C PHE A 497 -5.43 0.29 17.99
N SER A 498 -6.35 0.05 18.91
CA SER A 498 -6.61 -1.27 19.49
C SER A 498 -7.87 -1.88 18.88
N GLN A 499 -7.77 -3.12 18.39
CA GLN A 499 -8.95 -3.84 17.92
C GLN A 499 -9.90 -4.12 19.10
N HIS A 500 -11.22 -3.94 18.93
CA HIS A 500 -12.22 -4.18 19.98
C HIS A 500 -12.08 -5.54 20.69
N ALA A 501 -11.57 -6.57 20.00
CA ALA A 501 -11.36 -7.90 20.57
C ALA A 501 -10.26 -7.96 21.66
N PHE A 502 -9.25 -7.08 21.60
CA PHE A 502 -8.20 -6.99 22.62
C PHE A 502 -8.73 -6.39 23.92
N ASP A 503 -9.60 -5.38 23.79
CA ASP A 503 -10.05 -4.57 24.91
C ASP A 503 -10.77 -5.40 25.98
N TYR A 504 -11.78 -6.19 25.58
CA TYR A 504 -12.54 -7.02 26.52
C TYR A 504 -11.67 -8.06 27.24
N LYS A 505 -10.86 -8.80 26.48
CA LYS A 505 -10.09 -9.93 27.03
C LYS A 505 -8.96 -9.50 27.95
N LEU A 506 -8.36 -8.34 27.69
CA LEU A 506 -7.27 -7.83 28.51
C LEU A 506 -7.79 -7.10 29.73
N LYS A 507 -8.90 -6.38 29.60
CA LYS A 507 -9.61 -5.76 30.74
C LYS A 507 -9.95 -6.78 31.82
N ASP A 508 -10.47 -7.95 31.43
CA ASP A 508 -10.75 -9.04 32.38
C ASP A 508 -9.48 -9.51 33.10
N ALA A 509 -8.36 -9.67 32.38
CA ALA A 509 -7.09 -10.10 32.96
C ALA A 509 -6.47 -9.03 33.89
N CYS A 510 -6.61 -7.74 33.55
CA CYS A 510 -6.20 -6.64 34.42
C CYS A 510 -7.05 -6.60 35.70
N LYS A 511 -8.37 -6.79 35.58
CA LYS A 511 -9.28 -6.87 36.72
C LYS A 511 -8.93 -8.03 37.65
N GLU A 512 -8.70 -9.23 37.10
CA GLU A 512 -8.24 -10.41 37.86
C GLU A 512 -6.92 -10.15 38.62
N ALA A 513 -6.04 -9.32 38.06
CA ALA A 513 -4.73 -9.02 38.63
C ALA A 513 -4.72 -7.77 39.52
N HIS A 514 -5.85 -7.06 39.66
CA HIS A 514 -5.95 -5.72 40.28
C HIS A 514 -4.95 -4.71 39.67
N VAL A 515 -4.82 -4.73 38.35
CA VAL A 515 -3.96 -3.81 37.58
C VAL A 515 -4.85 -2.76 36.91
N PRO A 516 -4.50 -1.46 36.99
CA PRO A 516 -5.20 -0.41 36.26
C PRO A 516 -5.34 -0.74 34.79
N TYR A 517 -6.52 -0.51 34.22
CA TYR A 517 -6.71 -0.58 32.78
C TYR A 517 -7.42 0.69 32.30
N VAL A 518 -6.66 1.57 31.66
CA VAL A 518 -7.11 2.91 31.26
C VAL A 518 -7.19 2.99 29.75
N ILE A 519 -8.34 3.42 29.24
CA ILE A 519 -8.58 3.56 27.80
C ILE A 519 -8.44 5.03 27.43
N VAL A 520 -7.54 5.34 26.51
CA VAL A 520 -7.35 6.67 25.93
C VAL A 520 -8.07 6.69 24.59
N GLU A 521 -9.16 7.47 24.51
CA GLU A 521 -10.05 7.45 23.34
C GLU A 521 -9.38 8.03 22.08
N HIS A 522 -8.50 9.03 22.25
CA HIS A 522 -8.02 9.84 21.14
C HIS A 522 -6.53 10.20 21.23
N GLY A 523 -5.70 9.62 20.35
CA GLY A 523 -4.28 9.94 20.24
C GLY A 523 -3.44 9.41 21.41
N TYR A 524 -2.12 9.59 21.35
CA TYR A 524 -1.18 9.17 22.40
C TYR A 524 -0.22 10.29 22.83
N GLY A 525 -0.57 11.55 22.54
CA GLY A 525 0.13 12.72 23.08
C GLY A 525 0.08 12.74 24.62
N ILE A 526 1.13 13.25 25.23
CA ILE A 526 1.35 13.17 26.69
C ILE A 526 0.22 13.88 27.43
N SER A 527 -0.20 15.02 26.91
CA SER A 527 -1.29 15.83 27.43
C SER A 527 -2.59 15.05 27.61
N ARG A 528 -2.93 14.24 26.61
CA ARG A 528 -4.15 13.45 26.64
C ARG A 528 -4.03 12.27 27.58
N ILE A 529 -2.89 11.59 27.56
CA ILE A 529 -2.64 10.44 28.44
C ILE A 529 -2.74 10.86 29.92
N VAL A 530 -2.08 11.95 30.32
CA VAL A 530 -2.16 12.45 31.71
C VAL A 530 -3.57 12.89 32.07
N THR A 531 -4.27 13.62 31.19
CA THR A 531 -5.64 14.07 31.47
C THR A 531 -6.57 12.87 31.72
N THR A 532 -6.52 11.86 30.84
CA THR A 532 -7.32 10.64 30.98
C THR A 532 -6.93 9.83 32.22
N LEU A 533 -5.63 9.73 32.53
CA LEU A 533 -5.17 9.07 33.76
C LEU A 533 -5.64 9.82 35.01
N ALA A 534 -5.57 11.15 35.02
CA ALA A 534 -6.00 11.97 36.15
C ALA A 534 -7.50 11.80 36.42
N GLU A 535 -8.33 11.84 35.37
CA GLU A 535 -9.78 11.58 35.48
C GLU A 535 -10.07 10.17 35.99
N PHE A 536 -9.31 9.18 35.53
CA PHE A 536 -9.45 7.80 35.99
C PHE A 536 -9.06 7.64 37.47
N PHE A 537 -7.94 8.22 37.90
CA PHE A 537 -7.49 8.12 39.30
C PHE A 537 -8.35 8.96 40.26
N ASP A 538 -8.99 10.03 39.80
CA ASP A 538 -9.93 10.82 40.63
C ASP A 538 -11.14 9.99 41.10
N GLY A 539 -11.51 8.94 40.37
CA GLY A 539 -12.57 8.00 40.74
C GLY A 539 -12.06 6.68 41.29
N TRP A 540 -10.76 6.52 41.54
CA TRP A 540 -10.19 5.23 41.90
C TRP A 540 -9.76 5.12 43.36
N ASP A 541 -10.53 4.34 44.12
CA ASP A 541 -10.31 4.09 45.55
C ASP A 541 -9.28 2.99 45.88
N GLY A 542 -8.66 2.36 44.88
CA GLY A 542 -7.64 1.31 45.07
C GLY A 542 -8.13 -0.04 45.61
N GLU A 543 -9.44 -0.20 45.89
CA GLU A 543 -10.00 -1.39 46.57
C GLU A 543 -10.82 -2.36 45.69
N GLU A 544 -10.99 -2.10 44.38
CA GLU A 544 -11.58 -3.06 43.42
C GLU A 544 -10.52 -3.89 42.69
#